data_AF-A0A914DG58-F1
#
_entry.id   AF-A0A914DG58-F1
#
_cell.length_a   1.000
_cell.length_b   1.000
_cell.length_c   1.000
_cell.angle_alpha   90.00
_cell.angle_beta   90.00
_cell.angle_gamma   90.00
#
_symmetry.space_group_name_H-M   'P 1'
#
loop_
_entity.id
_entity.type
_entity.pdbx_description
1 polymer ?
#
loop_
_entity_poly.entity_id
_entity_poly.type
_entity_poly.pdbx_seq_one_letter_code
_entity_poly.pdbx_strand_id
1 'polypeptide(L)'
;MDPFHSSEEMFDLIASGRYTYVIDAINYYSDWYNSNWNNTNLEHIRQLNEALKSNPALVTNTTDEAFAYLQQGGYIYPTQDDTYEMYTTQSMCDLYRFSAVLIHTALLIQKQIYQIQ
;
A
#
# COMPACT_ATOMS: atom_id res chain seq x y z
N MET A 1 -5.71 -6.73 -14.99
CA MET A 1 -6.91 -6.44 -14.18
C MET A 1 -6.44 -5.67 -12.97
N ASP A 2 -7.19 -4.65 -12.59
CA ASP A 2 -6.92 -3.88 -11.37
C ASP A 2 -7.25 -4.78 -10.17
N PRO A 3 -6.43 -4.79 -9.11
CA PRO A 3 -6.64 -5.67 -7.96
C PRO A 3 -7.90 -5.34 -7.15
N PHE A 4 -8.47 -4.16 -7.36
CA PHE A 4 -9.72 -3.68 -6.78
C PHE A 4 -10.27 -2.51 -7.59
N HIS A 5 -11.58 -2.28 -7.51
CA HIS A 5 -12.33 -1.31 -8.29
C HIS A 5 -12.52 0.04 -7.58
N SER A 6 -12.28 0.09 -6.27
CA SER A 6 -12.39 1.31 -5.47
C SER A 6 -11.47 1.27 -4.24
N SER A 7 -11.25 2.44 -3.63
CA SER A 7 -10.56 2.54 -2.34
C SER A 7 -11.31 1.85 -1.20
N GLU A 8 -12.64 1.86 -1.21
CA GLU A 8 -13.46 1.18 -0.20
C GLU A 8 -13.26 -0.35 -0.25
N GLU A 9 -13.30 -0.93 -1.46
CA GLU A 9 -13.04 -2.36 -1.66
C GLU A 9 -11.64 -2.74 -1.14
N MET A 10 -10.63 -1.90 -1.44
CA MET A 10 -9.29 -2.10 -0.93
C MET A 10 -9.24 -2.08 0.60
N PHE A 11 -9.92 -1.14 1.25
CA PHE A 11 -9.95 -1.06 2.71
C PHE A 11 -10.62 -2.29 3.34
N ASP A 12 -11.70 -2.79 2.77
CA ASP A 12 -12.36 -4.02 3.20
C ASP A 12 -11.44 -5.25 3.07
N LEU A 13 -10.68 -5.30 1.97
CA LEU A 13 -9.71 -6.37 1.74
C LEU A 13 -8.50 -6.28 2.70
N ILE A 14 -8.10 -5.08 3.12
CA ILE A 14 -7.09 -4.89 4.17
C ILE A 14 -7.65 -5.32 5.53
N ALA A 15 -8.84 -4.83 5.89
CA ALA A 15 -9.49 -5.11 7.17
C ALA A 15 -9.76 -6.60 7.37
N SER A 16 -10.07 -7.34 6.30
CA SER A 16 -10.28 -8.79 6.33
C SER A 16 -8.97 -9.62 6.34
N GLY A 17 -7.81 -8.98 6.20
CA GLY A 17 -6.52 -9.67 6.14
C GLY A 17 -6.22 -10.32 4.78
N ARG A 18 -7.04 -10.05 3.74
CA ARG A 18 -6.78 -10.54 2.38
C ARG A 18 -5.57 -9.85 1.75
N TYR A 19 -5.36 -8.58 2.09
CA TYR A 19 -4.12 -7.86 1.84
C TYR A 19 -3.54 -7.32 3.15
N THR A 20 -2.22 -7.37 3.28
CA THR A 20 -1.48 -6.80 4.40
C THR A 20 -0.78 -5.53 3.96
N TYR A 21 -0.93 -4.48 4.76
CA TYR A 21 -0.17 -3.25 4.54
C TYR A 21 1.29 -3.49 4.94
N VAL A 22 2.24 -3.24 4.05
CA VAL A 22 3.68 -3.39 4.33
C VAL A 22 4.38 -2.06 4.05
N ILE A 23 5.28 -1.65 4.95
CA ILE A 23 6.01 -0.40 4.85
C ILE A 23 7.34 -0.53 5.59
N ASP A 24 8.40 0.11 5.09
CA ASP A 24 9.68 0.12 5.81
C ASP A 24 9.67 1.13 6.97
N ALA A 25 10.54 0.89 7.95
CA ALA A 25 10.60 1.70 9.16
C ALA A 25 10.91 3.19 8.88
N ILE A 26 11.72 3.50 7.87
CA ILE A 26 12.08 4.88 7.54
C ILE A 26 10.82 5.63 7.10
N ASN A 27 10.04 5.03 6.20
CA ASN A 27 8.79 5.60 5.73
C ASN A 27 7.69 5.58 6.80
N TYR A 28 7.59 4.53 7.62
CA TYR A 28 6.59 4.45 8.70
C TYR A 28 6.75 5.53 9.76
N TYR A 29 7.99 5.84 10.14
CA TYR A 29 8.29 6.88 11.14
C TYR A 29 8.51 8.26 10.53
N SER A 30 8.36 8.40 9.22
CA SER A 30 8.54 9.69 8.55
C SER A 30 7.45 10.70 8.94
N ASP A 31 7.79 11.98 8.83
CA ASP A 31 6.81 13.05 9.00
C ASP A 31 5.72 13.00 7.92
N TRP A 32 6.03 12.52 6.72
CA TRP A 32 5.05 12.41 5.63
C TRP A 32 3.97 11.38 5.98
N TYR A 33 4.37 10.21 6.48
CA TYR A 33 3.44 9.17 6.87
C TYR A 33 2.65 9.63 8.10
N ASN A 34 3.32 10.16 9.11
CA ASN A 34 2.59 10.60 10.30
C ASN A 34 1.64 11.79 10.04
N SER A 35 2.01 12.74 9.18
CA SER A 35 1.16 13.90 8.85
C SER A 35 -0.03 13.53 7.96
N ASN A 36 0.16 12.66 6.97
CA ASN A 36 -0.94 12.22 6.11
C ASN A 36 -1.88 11.27 6.85
N TRP A 37 -1.37 10.36 7.68
CA TRP A 37 -2.17 9.29 8.26
C TRP A 37 -2.81 9.64 9.60
N ASN A 38 -2.11 10.37 10.49
CA ASN A 38 -2.62 10.63 11.84
C ASN A 38 -3.35 11.97 11.99
N ASN A 39 -3.15 12.94 11.10
CA ASN A 39 -3.60 14.33 11.29
C ASN A 39 -4.59 14.85 10.24
N THR A 40 -5.14 13.97 9.40
CA THR A 40 -6.05 14.37 8.32
C THR A 40 -7.51 14.08 8.66
N ASN A 41 -8.41 14.97 8.23
CA ASN A 41 -9.87 14.77 8.33
C ASN A 41 -10.47 14.16 7.04
N LEU A 42 -9.63 13.58 6.20
CA LEU A 42 -10.07 12.96 4.95
C LEU A 42 -10.68 11.59 5.22
N GLU A 43 -11.93 11.41 4.79
CA GLU A 43 -12.73 10.21 5.07
C GLU A 43 -12.03 8.92 4.63
N HIS A 44 -11.38 8.92 3.47
CA HIS A 44 -10.67 7.75 2.95
C HIS A 44 -9.42 7.38 3.79
N ILE A 45 -8.76 8.35 4.45
CA ILE A 45 -7.65 8.04 5.38
C ILE A 45 -8.19 7.51 6.70
N ARG A 46 -9.31 8.06 7.18
CA ARG A 46 -10.01 7.53 8.36
C ARG A 46 -10.42 6.07 8.15
N GLN A 47 -10.98 5.73 7.00
CA GLN A 47 -11.37 4.36 6.66
C GLN A 47 -10.19 3.40 6.64
N LEU A 48 -9.05 3.81 6.04
CA LEU A 48 -7.86 2.97 6.08
C LEU A 48 -7.28 2.83 7.50
N ASN A 49 -7.27 3.89 8.30
CA ASN A 49 -6.87 3.76 9.71
C ASN A 49 -7.75 2.78 10.47
N GLU A 50 -9.07 2.75 10.23
CA GLU A 50 -9.94 1.72 10.82
C GLU A 50 -9.58 0.32 10.31
N ALA A 51 -9.33 0.15 9.00
CA ALA A 51 -8.88 -1.13 8.47
C ALA A 51 -7.55 -1.60 9.11
N LEU A 52 -6.61 -0.70 9.33
CA LEU A 52 -5.32 -0.98 9.98
C LEU A 52 -5.44 -1.27 11.49
N LYS A 53 -6.52 -0.86 12.16
CA LYS A 53 -6.79 -1.32 13.53
C LYS A 53 -7.15 -2.81 13.57
N SER A 54 -7.86 -3.30 12.55
CA SER A 54 -8.22 -4.72 12.42
C SER A 54 -7.08 -5.57 11.87
N ASN A 55 -6.28 -5.03 10.95
CA ASN A 55 -5.12 -5.69 10.37
C ASN A 55 -3.91 -4.73 10.37
N PRO A 56 -3.10 -4.73 11.44
CA PRO A 56 -1.98 -3.80 11.59
C PRO A 56 -0.95 -3.92 10.46
N ALA A 57 -0.35 -2.78 10.10
CA ALA A 57 0.72 -2.74 9.11
C ALA A 57 1.94 -3.56 9.57
N LEU A 58 2.52 -4.30 8.62
CA LEU A 58 3.82 -4.95 8.77
C LEU A 58 4.92 -3.91 8.51
N VAL A 59 5.70 -3.63 9.55
CA VAL A 59 6.84 -2.70 9.45
C VAL A 59 8.14 -3.48 9.24
N THR A 60 8.80 -3.29 8.11
CA THR A 60 10.08 -3.93 7.76
C THR A 60 11.27 -3.01 8.09
N ASN A 61 12.49 -3.54 8.08
CA ASN A 61 13.67 -2.73 8.37
C ASN A 61 14.13 -1.89 7.17
N THR A 62 13.90 -2.40 5.95
CA THR A 62 14.32 -1.75 4.70
C THR A 62 13.24 -1.78 3.63
N THR A 63 13.36 -0.89 2.65
CA THR A 63 12.52 -0.85 1.45
C THR A 63 12.61 -2.16 0.66
N ASP A 64 13.82 -2.72 0.51
CA ASP A 64 14.02 -3.99 -0.20
C ASP A 64 13.28 -5.15 0.46
N GLU A 65 13.25 -5.19 1.80
CA GLU A 65 12.48 -6.18 2.55
C GLU A 65 10.97 -6.02 2.31
N ALA A 66 10.46 -4.78 2.33
CA ALA A 66 9.06 -4.50 2.01
C ALA A 66 8.71 -4.93 0.57
N PHE A 67 9.62 -4.70 -0.38
CA PHE A 67 9.42 -5.08 -1.77
C PHE A 67 9.47 -6.59 -1.99
N ALA A 68 10.27 -7.31 -1.21
CA ALA A 68 10.25 -8.77 -1.21
C ALA A 68 8.89 -9.33 -0.77
N TYR A 69 8.19 -8.67 0.16
CA TYR A 69 6.80 -9.02 0.49
C TYR A 69 5.84 -8.66 -0.63
N LEU A 70 5.97 -7.48 -1.24
CA LEU A 70 5.14 -7.11 -2.40
C LEU A 70 5.21 -8.16 -3.51
N GLN A 71 6.40 -8.66 -3.84
CA GLN A 71 6.59 -9.65 -4.89
C GLN A 71 5.93 -11.00 -4.60
N GLN A 72 5.69 -11.35 -3.34
CA GLN A 72 4.98 -12.57 -2.94
C GLN A 72 3.47 -12.47 -3.19
N GLY A 73 2.94 -11.26 -3.35
CA GLY A 73 1.51 -11.00 -3.47
C GLY A 73 0.78 -10.99 -2.12
N GLY A 74 -0.42 -10.39 -2.09
CA GLY A 74 -1.17 -10.21 -0.84
C GLY A 74 -0.65 -9.08 0.04
N TYR A 75 0.23 -8.21 -0.48
CA TYR A 75 0.73 -7.04 0.22
C TYR A 75 0.47 -5.76 -0.57
N ILE A 76 0.29 -4.66 0.17
CA ILE A 76 0.11 -3.31 -0.36
C ILE A 76 1.14 -2.40 0.30
N TYR A 77 1.88 -1.64 -0.51
CA TYR A 77 2.90 -0.70 -0.02
C TYR A 77 2.53 0.74 -0.35
N PRO A 78 2.50 1.66 0.64
CA PRO A 78 2.31 3.08 0.38
C PRO A 78 3.58 3.75 -0.11
N THR A 79 3.46 4.56 -1.14
CA THR A 79 4.56 5.37 -1.65
C THR A 79 4.06 6.76 -2.03
N GLN A 80 4.94 7.76 -2.03
CA GLN A 80 4.60 9.07 -2.58
C GLN A 80 4.84 9.07 -4.09
N ASP A 81 4.22 10.02 -4.79
CA ASP A 81 4.59 10.30 -6.17
C ASP A 81 6.05 10.74 -6.27
N ASP A 82 6.71 10.39 -7.39
CA ASP A 82 8.10 10.76 -7.72
C ASP A 82 9.20 10.25 -6.76
N THR A 83 8.94 9.23 -5.95
CA THR A 83 9.99 8.63 -5.09
C THR A 83 10.77 7.52 -5.79
N TYR A 84 11.91 7.13 -5.21
CA TYR A 84 12.70 5.99 -5.67
C TYR A 84 11.83 4.74 -5.80
N GLU A 85 10.95 4.48 -4.84
CA GLU A 85 10.00 3.37 -4.85
C GLU A 85 9.09 3.42 -6.10
N MET A 86 8.58 4.60 -6.44
CA MET A 86 7.78 4.79 -7.67
C MET A 86 8.60 4.50 -8.93
N TYR A 87 9.84 5.01 -9.04
CA TYR A 87 10.69 4.73 -10.20
C TYR A 87 11.04 3.25 -10.30
N THR A 88 11.30 2.60 -9.16
CA THR A 88 11.62 1.18 -9.10
C THR A 88 10.43 0.34 -9.55
N THR A 89 9.21 0.72 -9.15
CA THR A 89 8.01 0.00 -9.57
C THR A 89 7.62 0.22 -11.02
N GLN A 90 7.91 1.38 -11.61
CA GLN A 90 7.78 1.57 -13.06
C GLN A 90 8.70 0.62 -13.85
N SER A 91 9.86 0.24 -13.28
CA SER A 91 10.75 -0.75 -13.89
C SER A 91 10.32 -2.21 -13.65
N MET A 92 9.45 -2.45 -12.66
CA MET A 92 8.91 -3.77 -12.34
C MET A 92 7.56 -3.99 -13.05
N CYS A 93 7.56 -4.76 -14.14
CA CYS A 93 6.36 -5.06 -14.94
C CYS A 93 5.21 -5.69 -14.13
N ASP A 94 5.53 -6.30 -12.99
CA ASP A 94 4.61 -7.09 -12.16
C ASP A 94 3.94 -6.27 -11.05
N LEU A 95 4.17 -4.95 -10.98
CA LEU A 95 3.52 -4.09 -10.00
C LEU A 95 2.45 -3.21 -10.65
N TYR A 96 1.35 -3.06 -9.94
CA TYR A 96 0.23 -2.19 -10.26
C TYR A 96 0.28 -0.97 -9.33
N ARG A 97 0.18 0.22 -9.92
CA ARG A 97 0.03 1.48 -9.19
C ARG A 97 -1.46 1.79 -9.07
N PHE A 98 -1.98 1.76 -7.86
CA PHE A 98 -3.31 2.29 -7.57
C PHE A 98 -3.18 3.71 -7.04
N SER A 99 -3.64 4.69 -7.83
CA SER A 99 -3.80 6.07 -7.37
C SER A 99 -5.19 6.20 -6.76
N ALA A 100 -5.30 5.82 -5.49
CA ALA A 100 -6.44 6.24 -4.69
C ALA A 100 -6.26 7.74 -4.40
N VAL A 101 -7.35 8.47 -4.16
CA VAL A 101 -7.35 9.91 -3.84
C VAL A 101 -6.74 10.24 -2.46
N LEU A 102 -5.82 9.40 -1.98
CA LEU A 102 -4.91 9.68 -0.87
C LEU A 102 -3.93 10.74 -1.38
N ILE A 103 -4.00 11.96 -0.85
CA ILE A 103 -3.23 13.11 -1.33
C ILE A 103 -1.75 12.73 -1.55
N HIS A 104 -1.29 12.78 -2.80
CA HIS A 104 0.08 12.45 -3.26
C HIS A 104 0.61 11.06 -2.88
N THR A 105 -0.27 10.10 -2.57
CA THR A 105 0.11 8.72 -2.23
C THR A 105 -0.38 7.76 -3.31
N ALA A 106 0.54 6.98 -3.88
CA ALA A 106 0.18 5.82 -4.67
C ALA A 106 0.40 4.54 -3.86
N LEU A 107 -0.34 3.50 -4.22
CA LEU A 107 -0.20 2.18 -3.62
C LEU A 107 0.36 1.20 -4.64
N LEU A 108 1.36 0.44 -4.20
CA LEU A 108 2.06 -0.55 -5.01
C LEU A 108 1.60 -1.94 -4.61
N ILE A 109 1.25 -2.74 -5.62
CA ILE A 109 0.58 -4.03 -5.43
C ILE A 109 1.05 -4.97 -6.52
N GLN A 110 1.29 -6.23 -6.18
CA GLN A 110 1.56 -7.23 -7.21
C GLN A 110 0.38 -7.39 -8.15
N LYS A 111 0.64 -7.31 -9.46
CA LYS A 111 -0.27 -7.84 -10.48
C LYS A 111 -0.33 -9.34 -10.29
N GLN A 112 -1.43 -9.84 -9.71
CA GLN A 112 -1.68 -11.27 -9.74
C GLN A 112 -1.86 -11.69 -11.20
N ILE A 113 -0.88 -12.40 -11.75
CA ILE A 113 -1.08 -13.20 -12.95
C ILE A 113 -1.93 -14.39 -12.49
N TYR A 114 -3.24 -14.30 -12.66
CA TYR A 114 -4.10 -15.46 -12.52
C TYR A 114 -3.68 -16.50 -13.57
N GLN A 115 -2.86 -17.47 -13.18
CA GLN A 115 -2.96 -18.79 -13.80
C GLN A 115 -4.20 -19.43 -13.21
N ILE A 116 -5.31 -19.26 -13.93
CA ILE A 116 -6.52 -20.06 -13.73
C ILE A 116 -6.09 -21.50 -14.04
N GLN A 117 -6.00 -22.34 -13.00
CA GLN A 117 -6.03 -23.80 -13.14
C GLN A 117 -7.48 -24.26 -13.15
#